data_AF-A0A7C1E887-F1
#
_entry.id   AF-A0A7C1E887-F1
#
_cell.length_a   1.000
_cell.length_b   1.000
_cell.length_c   1.000
_cell.angle_alpha   90.00
_cell.angle_beta   90.00
_cell.angle_gamma   90.00
#
_symmetry.space_group_name_H-M   'P 1'
#
loop_
_entity.id
_entity.type
_entity.pdbx_description
1 polymer ?
#
loop_
_entity_poly.entity_id
_entity_poly.type
_entity_poly.pdbx_seq_one_letter_code
_entity_poly.pdbx_strand_id
1 'polypeptide(L)'
;MRVTFRGTRGSYPVAGPDTVRYGGNTSCIEVRLDDGTLIILDAGSGLVSLGASLTAPDASDGFHRGDGDATILLTHTHWDHIMGMPFFAPATVAGNRFRVLGRRKECEKISLEEVFRGQQIKDYSDRSFDDFPATFEFHEIVEGDTFDVGSASVATARLNHPCYALGYRITADHASVVY
;
A
#
# COMPACT_ATOMS: atom_id res chain seq x y z
N MET A 1 8.83 0.70 -16.47
CA MET A 1 8.66 0.41 -15.02
C MET A 1 9.67 1.19 -14.18
N ARG A 2 9.18 1.99 -13.23
CA ARG A 2 9.97 2.76 -12.26
C ARG A 2 9.62 2.34 -10.83
N VAL A 3 10.63 2.13 -10.00
CA VAL A 3 10.48 1.74 -8.59
C VAL A 3 11.05 2.81 -7.68
N THR A 4 10.25 3.31 -6.75
CA THR A 4 10.64 4.32 -5.77
C THR A 4 10.45 3.78 -4.36
N PHE A 5 11.52 3.80 -3.57
CA PHE A 5 11.50 3.36 -2.18
C PHE A 5 11.00 4.50 -1.29
N ARG A 6 9.73 4.45 -0.87
CA ARG A 6 9.11 5.47 -0.01
C ARG A 6 9.35 5.20 1.48
N GLY A 7 9.59 3.93 1.82
CA GLY A 7 10.11 3.49 3.11
C GLY A 7 10.71 2.09 3.03
N THR A 8 11.81 1.88 3.75
CA THR A 8 12.65 0.66 3.69
C THR A 8 12.96 0.09 5.07
N ARG A 9 12.48 0.74 6.13
CA ARG A 9 12.73 0.32 7.51
C ARG A 9 11.72 -0.75 7.93
N GLY A 10 12.16 -1.78 8.64
CA GLY A 10 11.25 -2.71 9.32
C GLY A 10 10.78 -2.19 10.68
N SER A 11 9.82 -2.87 11.29
CA SER A 11 9.35 -2.76 12.68
C SER A 11 8.61 -1.47 13.08
N TYR A 12 9.19 -0.29 12.91
CA TYR A 12 8.58 1.00 13.31
C TYR A 12 9.37 2.17 12.73
N PRO A 13 8.75 3.35 12.51
CA PRO A 13 9.44 4.50 11.97
C PRO A 13 10.33 5.18 13.00
N VAL A 14 11.38 5.84 12.53
CA VAL A 14 12.31 6.59 13.38
C VAL A 14 12.69 7.90 12.72
N ALA A 15 12.88 8.95 13.51
CA ALA A 15 13.47 10.20 13.03
C ALA A 15 14.75 10.47 13.81
N GLY A 16 15.86 10.69 13.12
CA GLY A 16 17.12 11.03 13.78
C GLY A 16 18.31 11.14 12.82
N PRO A 17 19.42 11.77 13.26
CA PRO A 17 20.64 11.87 12.47
C PRO A 17 21.18 10.51 12.01
N ASP A 18 21.02 9.47 12.84
CA ASP A 18 21.51 8.12 12.53
C ASP A 18 20.72 7.41 11.44
N THR A 19 19.52 7.91 11.08
CA THR A 19 18.63 7.28 10.09
C THR A 19 18.42 8.12 8.84
N VAL A 20 18.98 9.33 8.78
CA VAL A 20 18.76 10.28 7.67
C VAL A 20 19.32 9.80 6.34
N ARG A 21 20.37 8.96 6.33
CA ARG A 21 21.01 8.48 5.09
C ARG A 21 20.07 7.67 4.21
N TYR A 22 19.29 6.77 4.81
CA TYR A 22 18.39 5.86 4.09
C TYR A 22 16.91 6.15 4.35
N GLY A 23 16.62 7.05 5.29
CA GLY A 23 15.28 7.36 5.73
C GLY A 23 14.82 6.49 6.90
N GLY A 24 13.79 6.96 7.58
CA GLY A 24 13.21 6.30 8.75
C GLY A 24 11.81 5.74 8.54
N ASN A 25 11.26 5.88 7.34
CA ASN A 25 9.93 5.39 6.99
C ASN A 25 9.93 3.86 6.87
N THR A 26 8.86 3.26 7.36
CA THR A 26 8.59 1.83 7.23
C THR A 26 8.07 1.44 5.86
N SER A 27 8.13 0.14 5.58
CA SER A 27 7.81 -0.53 4.33
C SER A 27 6.74 0.15 3.46
N CYS A 28 7.17 0.73 2.34
CA CYS A 28 6.27 1.23 1.29
C CYS A 28 7.07 1.45 0.00
N ILE A 29 6.72 0.76 -1.07
CA ILE A 29 7.35 0.90 -2.38
C ILE A 29 6.32 1.36 -3.39
N GLU A 30 6.64 2.42 -4.12
CA GLU A 30 5.86 2.88 -5.26
C GLU A 30 6.41 2.24 -6.54
N VAL A 31 5.56 1.55 -7.29
CA VAL A 31 5.87 0.99 -8.60
C VAL A 31 4.97 1.67 -9.63
N ARG A 32 5.60 2.32 -10.62
CA ARG A 32 4.94 2.99 -11.74
C ARG A 32 5.23 2.25 -13.03
N LEU A 33 4.19 1.94 -13.78
CA LEU A 33 4.31 1.34 -15.11
C LEU A 33 4.29 2.42 -16.20
N ASP A 34 4.70 2.04 -17.41
CA ASP A 34 4.75 2.98 -18.55
C ASP A 34 3.34 3.39 -19.04
N ASP A 35 2.31 2.58 -18.75
CA ASP A 35 0.89 2.89 -19.01
C ASP A 35 0.25 3.84 -17.98
N GLY A 36 1.01 4.27 -16.96
CA GLY A 36 0.56 5.16 -15.89
C GLY A 36 0.04 4.44 -14.63
N THR A 37 -0.10 3.11 -14.66
CA THR A 37 -0.57 2.30 -13.52
C THR A 37 0.31 2.52 -12.29
N LEU A 38 -0.34 2.72 -11.14
CA LEU A 38 0.29 2.81 -9.82
C LEU A 38 0.03 1.53 -9.01
N ILE A 39 1.10 0.82 -8.69
CA ILE A 39 1.09 -0.27 -7.72
C ILE A 39 1.88 0.20 -6.48
N ILE A 40 1.29 0.01 -5.30
CA ILE A 40 1.90 0.34 -4.02
C ILE A 40 2.13 -0.97 -3.28
N LEU A 41 3.37 -1.27 -2.93
CA LEU A 41 3.73 -2.44 -2.14
C LEU A 41 3.88 -2.02 -0.68
N ASP A 42 3.05 -2.59 0.18
CA ASP A 42 2.85 -2.22 1.58
C ASP A 42 2.45 -0.74 1.82
N ALA A 43 1.72 -0.54 2.91
CA ALA A 43 1.10 0.70 3.34
C ALA A 43 1.71 1.22 4.66
N GLY A 44 3.02 1.01 4.87
CA GLY A 44 3.74 1.52 6.03
C GLY A 44 3.80 3.05 6.07
N SER A 45 4.54 3.61 7.03
CA SER A 45 4.69 5.07 7.18
C SER A 45 5.26 5.78 5.95
N GLY A 46 5.95 5.07 5.04
CA GLY A 46 6.33 5.64 3.73
C GLY A 46 5.14 6.06 2.87
N LEU A 47 3.96 5.45 3.06
CA LEU A 47 2.72 5.77 2.35
C LEU A 47 2.29 7.23 2.56
N VAL A 48 2.60 7.82 3.72
CA VAL A 48 2.28 9.22 4.02
C VAL A 48 3.01 10.16 3.05
N SER A 49 4.30 9.91 2.83
CA SER A 49 5.12 10.70 1.88
C SER A 49 4.70 10.49 0.43
N LEU A 50 4.29 9.26 0.08
CA LEU A 50 3.74 8.97 -1.23
C LEU A 50 2.43 9.74 -1.44
N GLY A 51 1.50 9.63 -0.48
CA GLY A 51 0.22 10.32 -0.53
C GLY A 51 0.35 11.83 -0.72
N ALA A 52 1.23 12.47 0.04
CA ALA A 52 1.52 13.90 -0.12
C ALA A 52 2.00 14.26 -1.53
N SER A 53 2.84 13.41 -2.15
CA SER A 53 3.30 13.64 -3.52
C SER A 53 2.21 13.43 -4.58
N LEU A 54 1.29 12.49 -4.36
CA LEU A 54 0.17 12.23 -5.27
C LEU A 54 -0.85 13.37 -5.27
N THR A 55 -1.06 14.01 -4.11
CA THR A 55 -2.00 15.12 -3.95
C THR A 55 -1.35 16.50 -4.13
N ALA A 56 -0.08 16.57 -4.55
CA ALA A 56 0.58 17.84 -4.81
C ALA A 56 -0.13 18.59 -5.96
N PRO A 57 -0.22 19.94 -5.92
CA PRO A 57 -0.92 20.71 -6.95
C PRO A 57 -0.38 20.53 -8.37
N ASP A 58 0.89 20.20 -8.50
CA ASP A 58 1.61 19.95 -9.75
C ASP A 58 1.66 18.46 -10.15
N ALA A 59 1.07 17.56 -9.35
CA ALA A 59 1.03 16.14 -9.65
C ALA A 59 0.16 15.86 -10.89
N SER A 60 0.74 15.20 -11.89
CA SER A 60 0.07 14.85 -13.15
C SER A 60 -0.97 13.74 -13.02
N ASP A 61 -0.94 13.00 -11.91
CA ASP A 61 -1.52 11.66 -11.79
C ASP A 61 -3.02 11.67 -11.43
N GLY A 62 -3.64 12.86 -11.36
CA GLY A 62 -5.08 13.01 -11.14
C GLY A 62 -5.57 12.85 -9.69
N PHE A 63 -4.75 12.30 -8.78
CA PHE A 63 -5.15 12.07 -7.38
C PHE A 63 -5.61 13.32 -6.62
N HIS A 64 -5.05 14.51 -6.92
CA HIS A 64 -5.49 15.76 -6.29
C HIS A 64 -6.88 16.24 -6.76
N ARG A 65 -7.40 15.69 -7.87
CA ARG A 65 -8.72 16.04 -8.43
C ARG A 65 -9.77 14.94 -8.27
N GLY A 66 -9.40 13.79 -7.73
CA GLY A 66 -10.29 12.64 -7.62
C GLY A 66 -10.28 11.70 -8.82
N ASP A 67 -9.30 11.82 -9.72
CA ASP A 67 -9.16 10.96 -10.91
C ASP A 67 -8.16 9.81 -10.70
N GLY A 68 -7.64 9.65 -9.47
CA GLY A 68 -6.57 8.70 -9.18
C GLY A 68 -7.06 7.26 -9.01
N ASP A 69 -6.30 6.31 -9.54
CA ASP A 69 -6.51 4.87 -9.36
C ASP A 69 -5.18 4.21 -8.97
N ALA A 70 -5.20 3.39 -7.91
CA ALA A 70 -4.04 2.62 -7.48
C ALA A 70 -4.41 1.27 -6.90
N THR A 71 -3.49 0.32 -7.05
CA THR A 71 -3.56 -0.98 -6.39
C THR A 71 -2.54 -1.07 -5.27
N ILE A 72 -2.98 -1.37 -4.05
CA ILE A 72 -2.14 -1.60 -2.87
C ILE A 72 -2.02 -3.10 -2.65
N LEU A 73 -0.80 -3.63 -2.68
CA LEU A 73 -0.48 -5.04 -2.42
C LEU A 73 0.23 -5.15 -1.07
N LEU A 74 -0.40 -5.85 -0.13
CA LEU A 74 0.10 -6.01 1.23
C LEU A 74 0.73 -7.38 1.42
N THR A 75 2.00 -7.41 1.80
CA THR A 75 2.71 -8.67 2.12
C THR A 75 2.05 -9.36 3.31
N HIS A 76 1.75 -8.58 4.36
CA HIS A 76 1.02 -8.97 5.56
C HIS A 76 0.58 -7.70 6.31
N THR A 77 -0.10 -7.85 7.44
CA THR A 77 -0.72 -6.70 8.14
C THR A 77 -0.06 -6.40 9.49
N HIS A 78 1.23 -6.65 9.65
CA HIS A 78 1.93 -6.08 10.80
C HIS A 78 1.90 -4.56 10.70
N TRP A 79 1.96 -3.91 11.87
CA TRP A 79 1.69 -2.48 11.99
C TRP A 79 2.56 -1.63 11.06
N ASP A 80 3.84 -1.94 10.96
CA ASP A 80 4.80 -1.24 10.10
C ASP A 80 4.50 -1.35 8.59
N HIS A 81 3.61 -2.24 8.19
CA HIS A 81 3.16 -2.44 6.81
C HIS A 81 1.79 -1.80 6.51
N ILE A 82 1.08 -1.26 7.51
CA ILE A 82 -0.27 -0.68 7.33
C ILE A 82 -0.45 0.70 7.99
N MET A 83 0.46 1.10 8.88
CA MET A 83 0.32 2.29 9.72
C MET A 83 0.28 3.63 8.97
N GLY A 84 0.62 3.67 7.69
CA GLY A 84 0.51 4.88 6.89
C GLY A 84 -0.92 5.19 6.45
N MET A 85 -1.81 4.19 6.46
CA MET A 85 -3.16 4.33 5.91
C MET A 85 -3.99 5.44 6.57
N PRO A 86 -4.00 5.61 7.91
CA PRO A 86 -4.76 6.70 8.54
C PRO A 86 -4.35 8.11 8.09
N PHE A 87 -3.15 8.27 7.51
CA PHE A 87 -2.59 9.54 7.07
C PHE A 87 -2.43 9.64 5.55
N PHE A 88 -3.06 8.73 4.80
CA PHE A 88 -2.93 8.69 3.34
C PHE A 88 -3.80 9.78 2.68
N ALA A 89 -3.18 10.93 2.37
CA ALA A 89 -3.88 12.11 1.82
C ALA A 89 -4.80 11.83 0.61
N PRO A 90 -4.46 10.97 -0.36
CA PRO A 90 -5.37 10.61 -1.46
C PRO A 90 -6.71 10.03 -1.02
N ALA A 91 -6.78 9.39 0.16
CA ALA A 91 -8.03 8.86 0.72
C ALA A 91 -9.03 9.97 1.08
N THR A 92 -8.56 11.22 1.27
CA THR A 92 -9.41 12.37 1.62
C THR A 92 -9.97 13.11 0.42
N VAL A 93 -9.69 12.64 -0.80
CA VAL A 93 -10.17 13.24 -2.04
C VAL A 93 -11.20 12.31 -2.68
N ALA A 94 -12.44 12.78 -2.77
CA ALA A 94 -13.54 12.03 -3.39
C ALA A 94 -13.21 11.68 -4.85
N GLY A 95 -13.64 10.50 -5.30
CA GLY A 95 -13.42 10.02 -6.67
C GLY A 95 -12.19 9.13 -6.83
N ASN A 96 -11.16 9.30 -6.00
CA ASN A 96 -10.02 8.39 -6.00
C ASN A 96 -10.44 6.96 -5.66
N ARG A 97 -9.80 5.98 -6.29
CA ARG A 97 -10.11 4.55 -6.13
C ARG A 97 -8.86 3.76 -5.73
N PHE A 98 -9.02 2.88 -4.74
CA PHE A 98 -7.95 2.04 -4.22
C PHE A 98 -8.41 0.60 -4.18
N ARG A 99 -7.70 -0.27 -4.91
CA ARG A 99 -7.85 -1.71 -4.79
C ARG A 99 -6.82 -2.22 -3.79
N VAL A 100 -7.25 -2.76 -2.65
CA VAL A 100 -6.37 -3.25 -1.59
C VAL A 100 -6.39 -4.77 -1.61
N LEU A 101 -5.26 -5.37 -1.93
CA LEU A 101 -5.08 -6.82 -1.91
C LEU A 101 -4.13 -7.20 -0.79
N GLY A 102 -4.50 -8.23 -0.05
CA GLY A 102 -3.69 -8.77 1.03
C GLY A 102 -3.99 -10.25 1.23
N ARG A 103 -3.10 -10.94 1.94
CA ARG A 103 -3.26 -12.37 2.16
C ARG A 103 -4.55 -12.69 2.92
N ARG A 104 -5.32 -13.66 2.44
CA ARG A 104 -6.37 -14.33 3.21
C ARG A 104 -5.74 -15.07 4.37
N LYS A 105 -6.15 -14.75 5.59
CA LYS A 105 -5.48 -15.26 6.78
C LYS A 105 -6.24 -16.45 7.36
N GLU A 106 -5.72 -17.65 7.15
CA GLU A 106 -6.28 -18.87 7.76
C GLU A 106 -6.09 -18.92 9.29
N CYS A 107 -5.12 -18.17 9.83
CA CYS A 107 -4.75 -18.19 11.25
C CYS A 107 -5.40 -17.07 12.07
N GLU A 108 -6.15 -16.16 11.45
CA GLU A 108 -6.68 -14.95 12.10
C GLU A 108 -8.21 -14.88 12.00
N LYS A 109 -8.82 -14.08 12.88
CA LYS A 109 -10.27 -14.05 13.10
C LYS A 109 -11.00 -12.92 12.36
N ILE A 110 -10.26 -11.99 11.76
CA ILE A 110 -10.80 -10.79 11.11
C ILE A 110 -10.32 -10.71 9.67
N SER A 111 -11.20 -10.22 8.80
CA SER A 111 -10.93 -9.97 7.39
C SER A 111 -9.93 -8.84 7.18
N LEU A 112 -9.37 -8.76 5.97
CA LEU A 112 -8.49 -7.66 5.58
C LEU A 112 -9.15 -6.28 5.79
N GLU A 113 -10.41 -6.14 5.41
CA GLU A 113 -11.16 -4.89 5.57
C GLU A 113 -11.31 -4.52 7.06
N GLU A 114 -11.64 -5.48 7.92
CA GLU A 114 -11.75 -5.26 9.37
C GLU A 114 -10.42 -4.83 10.00
N VAL A 115 -9.27 -5.31 9.49
CA VAL A 115 -7.95 -4.82 9.95
C VAL A 115 -7.82 -3.31 9.70
N PHE A 116 -8.20 -2.84 8.52
CA PHE A 116 -8.09 -1.42 8.18
C PHE A 116 -9.08 -0.55 8.95
N ARG A 117 -10.33 -1.01 9.08
CA ARG A 117 -11.35 -0.35 9.91
C ARG A 117 -10.93 -0.29 11.38
N GLY A 118 -10.28 -1.36 11.87
CA GLY A 118 -9.76 -1.47 13.23
C GLY A 118 -8.70 -0.42 13.60
N GLN A 119 -7.94 0.09 12.62
CA GLN A 119 -6.95 1.15 12.84
C GLN A 119 -7.60 2.51 13.17
N GLN A 120 -8.89 2.67 12.91
CA GLN A 120 -9.62 3.94 12.99
C GLN A 120 -10.89 3.84 13.84
N ILE A 121 -10.91 2.91 14.80
CA ILE A 121 -11.96 2.93 15.83
C ILE A 121 -11.82 4.18 16.70
N LYS A 122 -12.93 4.58 17.34
CA LYS A 122 -13.05 5.80 18.13
C LYS A 122 -12.00 5.97 19.24
N ASP A 123 -11.47 4.86 19.76
CA ASP A 123 -10.45 4.88 20.80
C ASP A 123 -9.08 5.37 20.30
N TYR A 124 -8.81 5.24 18.99
CA TYR A 124 -7.53 5.62 18.37
C TYR A 124 -7.65 6.83 17.44
N SER A 125 -8.85 7.16 16.98
CA SER A 125 -9.08 8.18 15.96
C SER A 125 -10.46 8.83 16.10
N ASP A 126 -10.52 10.14 15.89
CA ASP A 126 -11.79 10.87 15.75
C ASP A 126 -12.44 10.68 14.37
N ARG A 127 -11.69 10.10 13.43
CA ARG A 127 -12.12 9.80 12.06
C ARG A 127 -12.23 8.29 11.88
N SER A 128 -13.41 7.81 11.48
CA SER A 128 -13.65 6.43 11.06
C SER A 128 -13.09 6.18 9.65
N PHE A 129 -12.87 4.91 9.29
CA PHE A 129 -12.53 4.53 7.93
C PHE A 129 -13.61 4.92 6.91
N ASP A 130 -14.88 4.92 7.32
CA ASP A 130 -16.01 5.33 6.48
C ASP A 130 -16.05 6.84 6.19
N ASP A 131 -15.28 7.65 6.92
CA ASP A 131 -15.20 9.09 6.68
C ASP A 131 -14.25 9.43 5.53
N PHE A 132 -13.53 8.46 4.97
CA PHE A 132 -12.73 8.66 3.77
C PHE A 132 -13.64 8.72 2.53
N PRO A 133 -13.66 9.82 1.77
CA PRO A 133 -14.49 9.96 0.58
C PRO A 133 -13.98 9.19 -0.65
N ALA A 134 -12.77 8.63 -0.59
CA ALA A 134 -12.25 7.75 -1.64
C ALA A 134 -12.89 6.35 -1.56
N THR A 135 -12.92 5.65 -2.68
CA THR A 135 -13.46 4.28 -2.76
C THR A 135 -12.36 3.26 -2.47
N PHE A 136 -12.62 2.33 -1.55
CA PHE A 136 -11.73 1.20 -1.25
C PHE A 136 -12.41 -0.12 -1.60
N GLU A 137 -11.72 -0.96 -2.36
CA GLU A 137 -12.14 -2.32 -2.68
C GLU A 137 -11.13 -3.31 -2.09
N PHE A 138 -11.55 -4.10 -1.10
CA PHE A 138 -10.68 -5.08 -0.44
C PHE A 138 -10.83 -6.45 -1.09
N HIS A 139 -9.69 -7.08 -1.41
CA HIS A 139 -9.65 -8.45 -1.92
C HIS A 139 -8.63 -9.27 -1.14
N GLU A 140 -9.07 -10.44 -0.69
CA GLU A 140 -8.20 -11.40 -0.06
C GLU A 140 -7.68 -12.40 -1.10
N ILE A 141 -6.36 -12.56 -1.14
CA ILE A 141 -5.64 -13.43 -2.08
C ILE A 141 -4.78 -14.44 -1.34
N VAL A 142 -4.33 -15.49 -2.02
CA VAL A 142 -3.46 -16.53 -1.43
C VAL A 142 -2.19 -16.71 -2.24
N GLU A 143 -1.25 -17.47 -1.69
CA GLU A 143 -0.06 -17.89 -2.41
C GLU A 143 -0.41 -18.70 -3.68
N GLY A 144 0.27 -18.44 -4.80
CA GLY A 144 0.02 -19.08 -6.08
C GLY A 144 -1.03 -18.39 -6.96
N ASP A 145 -1.76 -17.40 -6.43
CA ASP A 145 -2.64 -16.56 -7.24
C ASP A 145 -1.86 -15.76 -8.29
N THR A 146 -2.48 -15.59 -9.44
CA THR A 146 -1.98 -14.71 -10.52
C THR A 146 -3.11 -13.80 -10.99
N PHE A 147 -2.79 -12.52 -11.20
CA PHE A 147 -3.75 -11.53 -11.66
C PHE A 147 -3.04 -10.37 -12.35
N ASP A 148 -3.79 -9.58 -13.11
CA ASP A 148 -3.26 -8.41 -13.80
C ASP A 148 -3.63 -7.11 -13.06
N VAL A 149 -2.73 -6.13 -13.15
CA VAL A 149 -2.93 -4.76 -12.67
C VAL A 149 -2.42 -3.82 -13.75
N GLY A 150 -3.34 -3.21 -14.51
CA GLY A 150 -2.99 -2.50 -15.74
C GLY A 150 -2.29 -3.44 -16.73
N SER A 151 -1.14 -3.02 -17.25
CA SER A 151 -0.27 -3.85 -18.09
C SER A 151 0.64 -4.83 -17.33
N ALA A 152 0.66 -4.81 -15.99
CA ALA A 152 1.47 -5.74 -15.21
C ALA A 152 0.77 -7.07 -14.96
N SER A 153 1.52 -8.16 -15.10
CA SER A 153 1.16 -9.46 -14.56
C SER A 153 1.80 -9.66 -13.18
N VAL A 154 0.98 -10.01 -12.19
CA VAL A 154 1.38 -10.21 -10.79
C VAL A 154 1.21 -11.67 -10.42
N ALA A 155 2.26 -12.27 -9.86
CA ALA A 155 2.22 -13.61 -9.28
C ALA A 155 2.59 -13.56 -7.80
N THR A 156 1.92 -14.39 -6.98
CA THR A 156 2.16 -14.44 -5.53
C THR A 156 2.92 -15.70 -5.13
N ALA A 157 3.74 -15.58 -4.09
CA ALA A 157 4.43 -16.70 -3.46
C ALA A 157 4.38 -16.59 -1.94
N ARG A 158 4.43 -17.74 -1.25
CA ARG A 158 4.49 -17.75 0.22
C ARG A 158 5.90 -17.44 0.71
N LEU A 159 6.01 -16.55 1.68
CA LEU A 159 7.27 -16.21 2.36
C LEU A 159 7.37 -16.90 3.73
N ASN A 160 8.62 -17.05 4.20
CA ASN A 160 8.92 -17.64 5.51
C ASN A 160 8.85 -16.57 6.62
N HIS A 161 7.64 -16.29 7.08
CA HIS A 161 7.35 -15.32 8.15
C HIS A 161 6.31 -15.90 9.13
N PRO A 162 6.38 -15.60 10.45
CA PRO A 162 5.35 -16.00 11.40
C PRO A 162 3.95 -15.56 10.91
N CYS A 163 2.97 -16.45 10.97
CA CYS A 163 1.61 -16.21 10.46
C CYS A 163 1.47 -15.98 8.93
N TYR A 164 2.55 -16.20 8.17
CA TYR A 164 2.66 -16.20 6.70
C TYR A 164 2.48 -14.83 6.02
N ALA A 165 3.48 -14.44 5.22
CA ALA A 165 3.45 -13.27 4.35
C ALA A 165 3.43 -13.70 2.87
N LEU A 166 2.92 -12.83 2.00
CA LEU A 166 3.02 -12.97 0.54
C LEU A 166 4.21 -12.19 0.01
N GLY A 167 4.91 -12.80 -0.95
CA GLY A 167 5.80 -12.12 -1.86
C GLY A 167 5.12 -11.94 -3.20
N TYR A 168 5.50 -10.89 -3.92
CA TYR A 168 4.94 -10.50 -5.20
C TYR A 168 6.03 -10.46 -6.26
N ARG A 169 5.78 -11.11 -7.40
CA ARG A 169 6.52 -10.87 -8.63
C ARG A 169 5.65 -10.05 -9.57
N ILE A 170 6.06 -8.83 -9.86
CA ILE A 170 5.41 -7.93 -10.83
C ILE A 170 6.23 -7.96 -12.11
N THR A 171 5.59 -8.28 -13.25
CA THR A 171 6.24 -8.28 -14.57
C THR A 171 5.52 -7.32 -15.50
N ALA A 172 6.22 -6.30 -15.98
CA ALA A 172 5.74 -5.31 -16.95
C ALA A 172 6.94 -4.60 -17.59
N ASP A 173 6.73 -3.87 -18.69
CA ASP A 173 7.75 -3.00 -19.31
C ASP A 173 9.10 -3.72 -19.55
N HIS A 174 9.03 -4.99 -19.97
CA HIS A 174 10.17 -5.87 -20.21
C HIS A 174 11.07 -6.17 -18.98
N ALA A 175 10.58 -5.91 -17.78
CA ALA A 175 11.27 -6.15 -16.52
C ALA A 175 10.41 -6.92 -15.51
N SER A 176 11.05 -7.48 -14.49
CA SER A 176 10.38 -8.02 -13.30
C SER A 176 10.95 -7.38 -12.04
N VAL A 177 10.07 -7.07 -11.08
CA VAL A 177 10.41 -6.71 -9.71
C VAL A 177 9.85 -7.78 -8.80
N VAL A 178 10.64 -8.21 -7.82
CA VAL A 178 10.21 -9.15 -6.77
C VAL A 178 10.31 -8.45 -5.43
N TYR A 179 9.27 -8.58 -4.64
CA TYR A 179 9.14 -7.97 -3.32
C TYR A 179 8.62 -9.00 -2.32
#